data_AF-A0A9E3MWT0-F1
#
_entry.id   AF-A0A9E3MWT0-F1
#
_cell.length_a   1.000
_cell.length_b   1.000
_cell.length_c   1.000
_cell.angle_alpha   90.00
_cell.angle_beta   90.00
_cell.angle_gamma   90.00
#
_symmetry.space_group_name_H-M   'P 1'
#
loop_
_entity.id
_entity.type
_entity.pdbx_description
1 polymer ?
#
loop_
_entity_poly.entity_id
_entity_poly.type
_entity_poly.pdbx_seq_one_letter_code
_entity_poly.pdbx_strand_id
1 'polypeptide(L)'
;PRDELFQTPADELESIATSVLYLQERRRLRLYLRQDEYGRYYSALVYLPRDRYTTGVRLRIIDLLKEELGGISVDFTAWNTESILSRLHFVVRVPQGTELQQLSDSDKERIEARLVEAARSWADGWTEALNAELGEERAAELSRRYGTAFPEGYKADHTPRSAVADLVQLERLGEENDFALSLYEPVGAAPEERRFKIYRKGDAISLSAVLPVLSRLGVEVTDERPYELRCSDRSIAWIYDFGLRMPKSQNGGGDYLGDDGRERFQDAFAATWTGKAENDGFNALVLSAGLGWRQAMVLRAYAKYLRQAGSTFSQDYMEDTLRNNVHTTRLLVSLFEARMSPDRQRAGHELVDALLEELDAALDQVASLDEDRILRSFLTVIKATLRTNFFQEAAGGKPHDYVSMKFDPQAMPDLPAPRPAFEIWVYSPRVEGVHLRFGKVARGGLRWSDRREDFRTEILGLVKAQMVKNTVIVPVGA
;
A
#
# COMPACT_ATOMS: atom_id res chain seq x y z
N PRO A 1 12.12 -9.35 50.75
CA PRO A 1 11.17 -8.64 51.65
C PRO A 1 11.26 -9.29 53.03
N ARG A 2 10.90 -8.62 54.13
CA ARG A 2 11.01 -9.22 55.48
C ARG A 2 10.15 -10.49 55.58
N ASP A 3 8.93 -10.45 55.07
CA ASP A 3 7.99 -11.57 55.15
C ASP A 3 8.47 -12.79 54.34
N GLU A 4 9.10 -12.57 53.19
CA GLU A 4 9.74 -13.64 52.41
C GLU A 4 10.88 -14.34 53.16
N LEU A 5 11.55 -13.65 54.09
CA LEU A 5 12.62 -14.26 54.89
C LEU A 5 12.08 -15.19 55.98
N PHE A 6 10.90 -14.87 56.53
CA PHE A 6 10.32 -15.61 57.65
C PHE A 6 9.31 -16.68 57.21
N GLN A 7 8.74 -16.56 56.01
CA GLN A 7 7.71 -17.45 55.49
C GLN A 7 8.21 -18.45 54.42
N THR A 8 9.48 -18.38 54.02
CA THR A 8 10.08 -19.33 53.08
C THR A 8 10.88 -20.38 53.85
N PRO A 9 10.73 -21.68 53.54
CA PRO A 9 11.55 -22.74 54.14
C PRO A 9 13.05 -22.48 53.96
N ALA A 10 13.86 -22.90 54.94
CA ALA A 10 15.30 -22.61 54.96
C ALA A 10 16.03 -23.11 53.70
N ASP A 11 15.73 -24.31 53.23
CA ASP A 11 16.36 -24.92 52.05
C ASP A 11 16.03 -24.17 50.76
N GLU A 12 14.79 -23.70 50.62
CA GLU A 12 14.35 -22.90 49.47
C GLU A 12 14.96 -21.49 49.52
N LEU A 13 15.07 -20.92 50.71
CA LEU A 13 15.71 -19.62 50.93
C LEU A 13 17.21 -19.65 50.61
N GLU A 14 17.91 -20.74 50.95
CA GLU A 14 19.30 -20.98 50.57
C GLU A 14 19.46 -21.06 49.05
N SER A 15 18.58 -21.81 48.37
CA SER A 15 18.57 -21.92 46.91
C SER A 15 18.32 -20.58 46.20
N ILE A 16 17.33 -19.81 46.69
CA ILE A 16 17.03 -18.47 46.17
C ILE A 16 18.20 -17.51 46.41
N ALA A 17 18.76 -17.48 47.63
CA ALA A 17 19.88 -16.61 47.96
C ALA A 17 21.12 -16.91 47.11
N THR A 18 21.44 -18.19 46.92
CA THR A 18 22.54 -18.66 46.06
C THR A 18 22.31 -18.28 44.60
N SER A 19 21.09 -18.50 44.09
CA SER A 19 20.73 -18.14 42.72
C SER A 19 20.80 -16.62 42.48
N VAL A 20 20.37 -15.81 43.45
CA VAL A 20 20.48 -14.35 43.41
C VAL A 20 21.94 -13.87 43.42
N LEU A 21 22.83 -14.56 44.15
CA LEU A 21 24.27 -14.26 44.13
C LEU A 21 24.87 -14.49 42.73
N TYR A 22 24.59 -15.64 42.10
CA TYR A 22 25.06 -15.94 40.73
C TYR A 22 24.46 -15.03 39.67
N LEU A 23 23.27 -14.48 39.92
CA LEU A 23 22.60 -13.50 39.06
C LEU A 23 23.36 -12.18 38.95
N GLN A 24 24.16 -11.79 39.95
CA GLN A 24 24.96 -10.57 39.86
C GLN A 24 26.02 -10.63 38.74
N GLU A 25 26.44 -11.84 38.36
CA GLU A 25 27.39 -12.06 37.26
C GLU A 25 26.71 -12.22 35.89
N ARG A 26 25.40 -12.51 35.84
CA ARG A 26 24.65 -12.79 34.61
C ARG A 26 23.44 -11.85 34.47
N ARG A 27 23.44 -11.01 33.42
CA ARG A 27 22.32 -10.11 33.07
C ARG A 27 21.09 -10.85 32.52
N ARG A 28 20.42 -11.65 33.34
CA ARG A 28 19.19 -12.38 32.96
C ARG A 28 18.04 -12.07 33.91
N LEU A 29 16.81 -12.11 33.40
CA LEU A 29 15.62 -12.05 34.24
C LEU A 29 15.44 -13.41 34.93
N ARG A 30 15.04 -13.38 36.19
CA ARG A 30 14.68 -14.57 36.97
C ARG A 30 13.43 -14.30 37.79
N LEU A 31 12.60 -15.33 37.89
CA LEU A 31 11.35 -15.31 38.64
C LEU A 31 11.45 -16.30 39.81
N TYR A 32 11.10 -15.83 41.00
CA TYR A 32 10.87 -16.69 42.15
C TYR A 32 9.41 -16.53 42.60
N LEU A 33 8.67 -17.64 42.58
CA LEU A 33 7.25 -17.68 42.95
C LEU A 33 7.09 -18.44 44.26
N ARG A 34 6.37 -17.83 45.20
CA ARG A 34 5.93 -18.46 46.45
C ARG A 34 4.42 -18.38 46.56
N GLN A 35 3.82 -19.43 47.07
CA GLN A 35 2.38 -19.52 47.35
C GLN A 35 2.13 -19.21 48.83
N ASP A 36 1.09 -18.41 49.13
CA ASP A 36 0.64 -18.22 50.52
C ASP A 36 0.00 -19.52 51.04
N GLU A 37 0.34 -19.93 52.26
CA GLU A 37 -0.20 -21.16 52.89
C GLU A 37 -1.73 -21.12 53.05
N TYR A 38 -2.32 -19.93 53.16
CA TYR A 38 -3.76 -19.73 53.28
C TYR A 38 -4.47 -19.52 51.93
N GLY A 39 -3.75 -19.66 50.82
CA GLY A 39 -4.33 -19.62 49.48
C GLY A 39 -4.78 -18.23 49.00
N ARG A 40 -4.30 -17.14 49.62
CA ARG A 40 -4.85 -15.78 49.38
C ARG A 40 -4.13 -15.00 48.27
N TYR A 41 -2.85 -15.28 48.04
CA TYR A 41 -2.05 -14.58 47.06
C TYR A 41 -0.83 -15.40 46.63
N TYR A 42 -0.29 -15.05 45.47
CA TYR A 42 1.05 -15.42 45.04
C TYR A 42 2.03 -14.28 45.28
N SER A 43 3.21 -14.60 45.78
CA SER A 43 4.34 -13.70 45.92
C SER A 43 5.31 -13.96 44.79
N ALA A 44 5.54 -12.97 43.93
CA ALA A 44 6.43 -13.07 42.78
C ALA A 44 7.60 -12.09 42.91
N LEU A 45 8.80 -12.61 43.08
CA LEU A 45 10.03 -11.83 43.13
C LEU A 45 10.73 -11.91 41.77
N VAL A 46 10.75 -10.80 41.05
CA VAL A 46 11.33 -10.68 39.71
C VAL A 46 12.61 -9.85 39.80
N TYR A 47 13.73 -10.45 39.37
CA TYR A 47 14.98 -9.73 39.16
C TYR A 47 15.14 -9.45 37.68
N LEU A 48 15.44 -8.20 37.32
CA LEU A 48 15.73 -7.83 35.94
C LEU A 48 16.89 -6.82 35.84
N PRO A 49 17.64 -6.78 34.73
CA PRO A 49 18.62 -5.74 34.48
C PRO A 49 17.99 -4.34 34.60
N ARG A 50 18.67 -3.43 35.30
CA ARG A 50 18.15 -2.09 35.63
C ARG A 50 17.81 -1.26 34.39
N ASP A 51 18.58 -1.42 33.33
CA ASP A 51 18.37 -0.78 32.02
C ASP A 51 17.09 -1.26 31.31
N ARG A 52 16.58 -2.44 31.67
CA ARG A 52 15.32 -2.98 31.14
C ARG A 52 14.09 -2.58 31.98
N TYR A 53 14.29 -1.98 33.15
CA TYR A 53 13.18 -1.56 34.00
C TYR A 53 12.55 -0.25 33.48
N THR A 54 11.41 -0.39 32.80
CA THR A 54 10.56 0.75 32.39
C THR A 54 9.14 0.57 32.93
N THR A 55 8.38 1.66 32.99
CA THR A 55 6.95 1.61 33.36
C THR A 55 6.16 0.66 32.45
N GLY A 56 6.47 0.63 31.14
CA GLY A 56 5.82 -0.26 30.17
C GLY A 56 6.14 -1.74 30.43
N VAL A 57 7.42 -2.08 30.68
CA VAL A 57 7.81 -3.44 31.05
C VAL A 57 7.09 -3.87 32.34
N ARG A 58 7.03 -2.99 33.34
CA ARG A 58 6.32 -3.28 34.59
C ARG A 58 4.84 -3.59 34.38
N LEU A 59 4.13 -2.79 33.58
CA LEU A 59 2.71 -3.02 33.30
C LEU A 59 2.49 -4.35 32.57
N ARG A 60 3.31 -4.65 31.55
CA ARG A 60 3.25 -5.96 30.86
C ARG A 60 3.49 -7.14 31.79
N ILE A 61 4.45 -7.02 32.72
CA ILE A 61 4.71 -8.05 33.74
C ILE A 61 3.50 -8.22 34.66
N ILE A 62 2.86 -7.11 35.09
CA ILE A 62 1.64 -7.15 35.92
C ILE A 62 0.52 -7.89 35.19
N ASP A 63 0.24 -7.54 33.94
CA ASP A 63 -0.84 -8.16 33.17
C ASP A 63 -0.59 -9.66 32.97
N LEU A 64 0.66 -10.04 32.69
CA LEU A 64 1.06 -11.42 32.49
C LEU A 64 0.94 -12.25 33.77
N LEU A 65 1.44 -11.73 34.90
CA LEU A 65 1.30 -12.39 36.20
C LEU A 65 -0.17 -12.51 36.61
N LYS A 66 -0.99 -11.51 36.30
CA LYS A 66 -2.42 -11.52 36.57
C LYS A 66 -3.15 -12.59 35.75
N GLU A 67 -2.83 -12.70 34.46
CA GLU A 67 -3.39 -13.71 33.55
C GLU A 67 -2.98 -15.13 33.97
N GLU A 68 -1.68 -15.38 34.13
CA GLU A 68 -1.12 -16.72 34.40
C GLU A 68 -1.49 -17.27 35.77
N LEU A 69 -1.63 -16.40 36.78
CA LEU A 69 -1.91 -16.81 38.16
C LEU A 69 -3.38 -16.61 38.55
N GLY A 70 -4.27 -16.25 37.62
CA GLY A 70 -5.69 -16.02 37.89
C GLY A 70 -5.94 -14.88 38.88
N GLY A 71 -5.09 -13.86 38.87
CA GLY A 71 -5.14 -12.75 39.82
C GLY A 71 -6.26 -11.75 39.54
N ILE A 72 -6.84 -11.17 40.60
CA ILE A 72 -7.79 -10.05 40.51
C ILE A 72 -7.09 -8.70 40.63
N SER A 73 -6.05 -8.62 41.44
CA SER A 73 -5.24 -7.42 41.64
C SER A 73 -3.78 -7.79 41.88
N VAL A 74 -2.89 -6.88 41.48
CA VAL A 74 -1.44 -7.04 41.66
C VAL A 74 -0.90 -5.76 42.28
N ASP A 75 -0.39 -5.87 43.50
CA ASP A 75 0.42 -4.81 44.10
C ASP A 75 1.89 -5.04 43.74
N PHE A 76 2.66 -3.96 43.65
CA PHE A 76 4.09 -4.08 43.40
C PHE A 76 4.90 -3.17 44.32
N THR A 77 6.11 -3.61 44.65
CA THR A 77 7.14 -2.81 45.28
C THR A 77 8.44 -2.96 44.50
N ALA A 78 9.08 -1.85 44.16
CA ALA A 78 10.34 -1.83 43.45
C ALA A 78 11.48 -1.38 44.37
N TRP A 79 12.57 -2.14 44.42
CA TRP A 79 13.82 -1.72 45.04
C TRP A 79 14.89 -1.57 43.97
N ASN A 80 15.31 -0.33 43.77
CA ASN A 80 16.50 -0.01 43.02
C ASN A 80 17.63 0.23 44.02
N THR A 81 18.56 -0.71 44.11
CA THR A 81 19.76 -0.61 44.95
C THR A 81 20.96 -0.25 44.07
N GLU A 82 22.17 -0.23 44.63
CA GLU A 82 23.43 -0.08 43.88
C GLU A 82 23.74 -1.26 42.94
N SER A 83 22.94 -2.33 43.00
CA SER A 83 23.03 -3.49 42.12
C SER A 83 22.72 -3.12 40.66
N ILE A 84 23.33 -3.88 39.72
CA ILE A 84 23.01 -3.83 38.28
C ILE A 84 21.61 -4.38 37.96
N LEU A 85 20.95 -5.03 38.93
CA LEU A 85 19.60 -5.57 38.82
C LEU A 85 18.61 -4.71 39.61
N SER A 86 17.47 -4.43 39.00
CA SER A 86 16.26 -3.97 39.69
C SER A 86 15.52 -5.16 40.27
N ARG A 87 15.08 -5.05 41.52
CA ARG A 87 14.28 -6.06 42.21
C ARG A 87 12.83 -5.59 42.28
N LEU A 88 11.92 -6.33 41.68
CA LEU A 88 10.49 -6.11 41.75
C LEU A 88 9.85 -7.22 42.56
N HIS A 89 9.00 -6.86 43.51
CA HIS A 89 8.16 -7.81 44.24
C HIS A 89 6.71 -7.50 43.89
N PHE A 90 6.02 -8.49 43.37
CA PHE A 90 4.61 -8.43 43.05
C PHE A 90 3.84 -9.33 44.02
N VAL A 91 2.72 -8.83 44.50
CA VAL A 91 1.76 -9.59 45.30
C VAL A 91 0.49 -9.72 44.48
N VAL A 92 0.28 -10.89 43.90
CA VAL A 92 -0.86 -11.21 43.03
C VAL A 92 -1.95 -11.82 43.90
N ARG A 93 -3.03 -11.06 44.14
CA ARG A 93 -4.17 -11.54 44.93
C ARG A 93 -5.14 -12.32 44.06
N VAL A 94 -5.61 -13.44 44.56
CA VAL A 94 -6.61 -14.30 43.89
C VAL A 94 -7.99 -14.11 44.53
N PRO A 95 -9.10 -14.51 43.86
CA PRO A 95 -10.43 -14.49 44.46
C PRO A 95 -10.50 -15.33 45.74
N GLN A 96 -11.28 -14.88 46.71
CA GLN A 96 -11.47 -15.59 47.98
C GLN A 96 -12.16 -16.94 47.74
N GLY A 97 -11.59 -18.02 48.28
CA GLY A 97 -12.09 -19.39 48.07
C GLY A 97 -11.47 -20.12 46.86
N THR A 98 -10.49 -19.51 46.19
CA THR A 98 -9.70 -20.18 45.15
C THR A 98 -8.70 -21.15 45.79
N GLU A 99 -8.72 -22.42 45.40
CA GLU A 99 -7.61 -23.33 45.70
C GLU A 99 -6.43 -22.96 44.79
N LEU A 100 -5.31 -22.54 45.38
CA LEU A 100 -4.11 -22.24 44.62
C LEU A 100 -3.60 -23.53 43.97
N GLN A 101 -3.50 -23.54 42.64
CA GLN A 101 -2.84 -24.64 41.95
C GLN A 101 -1.37 -24.70 42.34
N GLN A 102 -0.91 -25.90 42.70
CA GLN A 102 0.50 -26.17 42.93
C GLN A 102 1.22 -26.05 41.58
N LEU A 103 2.06 -25.02 41.44
CA LEU A 103 2.77 -24.77 40.19
C LEU A 103 3.93 -25.75 40.05
N SER A 104 3.97 -26.49 38.95
CA SER A 104 5.11 -27.33 38.62
C SER A 104 6.33 -26.47 38.26
N ASP A 105 7.53 -27.06 38.28
CA ASP A 105 8.73 -26.36 37.81
C ASP A 105 8.60 -25.95 36.33
N SER A 106 7.93 -26.77 35.50
CA SER A 106 7.62 -26.40 34.11
C SER A 106 6.70 -25.19 33.98
N ASP A 107 5.75 -25.00 34.90
CA ASP A 107 4.89 -23.80 34.90
C ASP A 107 5.68 -22.56 35.27
N LYS A 108 6.55 -22.67 36.30
CA LYS A 108 7.44 -21.59 36.71
C LYS A 108 8.39 -21.20 35.57
N GLU A 109 8.98 -22.16 34.86
CA GLU A 109 9.83 -21.92 33.70
C GLU A 109 9.08 -21.28 32.53
N ARG A 110 7.83 -21.72 32.25
CA ARG A 110 6.98 -21.13 31.21
C ARG A 110 6.64 -19.67 31.52
N ILE A 111 6.26 -19.37 32.76
CA ILE A 111 5.97 -18.00 33.21
C ILE A 111 7.27 -17.16 33.16
N GLU A 112 8.40 -17.69 33.63
CA GLU A 112 9.70 -17.00 33.53
C GLU A 112 10.05 -16.66 32.07
N ALA A 113 9.90 -17.60 31.12
CA ALA A 113 10.15 -17.36 29.70
C ALA A 113 9.24 -16.26 29.13
N ARG A 114 7.96 -16.28 29.48
CA ARG A 114 6.99 -15.22 29.11
C ARG A 114 7.39 -13.85 29.71
N LEU A 115 7.86 -13.81 30.95
CA LEU A 115 8.35 -12.59 31.59
C LEU A 115 9.66 -12.08 30.98
N VAL A 116 10.58 -12.98 30.62
CA VAL A 116 11.82 -12.64 29.89
C VAL A 116 11.47 -11.93 28.58
N GLU A 117 10.51 -12.46 27.83
CA GLU A 117 10.04 -11.84 26.59
C GLU A 117 9.36 -10.49 26.85
N ALA A 118 8.53 -10.39 27.90
CA ALA A 118 7.89 -9.12 28.29
C ALA A 118 8.90 -8.07 28.78
N ALA A 119 10.06 -8.48 29.30
CA ALA A 119 11.15 -7.62 29.73
C ALA A 119 12.20 -7.36 28.65
N ARG A 120 12.06 -7.98 27.47
CA ARG A 120 12.98 -7.79 26.35
C ARG A 120 12.87 -6.36 25.83
N SER A 121 14.03 -5.74 25.60
CA SER A 121 14.06 -4.41 25.00
C SER A 121 13.72 -4.52 23.51
N TRP A 122 13.13 -3.47 22.95
CA TRP A 122 12.86 -3.40 21.51
C TRP A 122 14.15 -3.60 20.69
N ALA A 123 15.28 -3.06 21.17
CA ALA A 123 16.59 -3.18 20.51
C ALA A 123 17.12 -4.62 20.48
N ASP A 124 16.93 -5.38 21.56
CA ASP A 124 17.32 -6.80 21.62
C ASP A 124 16.50 -7.62 20.61
N GLY A 125 15.18 -7.42 20.59
CA GLY A 125 14.28 -8.09 19.65
C GLY A 125 14.56 -7.69 18.19
N TRP A 126 14.98 -6.45 17.96
CA TRP A 126 15.33 -5.96 16.62
C TRP A 126 16.61 -6.61 16.12
N THR A 127 17.64 -6.68 16.96
CA THR A 127 18.92 -7.32 16.61
C THR A 127 18.74 -8.80 16.30
N GLU A 128 17.94 -9.51 17.09
CA GLU A 128 17.63 -10.93 16.86
C GLU A 128 16.83 -11.12 15.55
N ALA A 129 15.78 -10.32 15.32
CA ALA A 129 15.00 -10.37 14.09
C ALA A 129 15.86 -10.06 12.86
N LEU A 130 16.80 -9.11 12.98
CA LEU A 130 17.70 -8.71 11.90
C LEU A 130 18.68 -9.84 11.56
N ASN A 131 19.27 -10.49 12.56
CA ASN A 131 20.14 -11.65 12.38
C ASN A 131 19.39 -12.83 11.72
N ALA A 132 18.14 -13.07 12.12
CA ALA A 132 17.33 -14.14 11.57
C ALA A 132 16.98 -13.93 10.09
N GLU A 133 16.70 -12.70 9.67
CA GLU A 133 16.27 -12.39 8.30
C GLU A 133 17.45 -12.21 7.32
N LEU A 134 18.55 -11.58 7.76
CA LEU A 134 19.64 -11.14 6.86
C LEU A 134 20.99 -11.84 7.13
N GLY A 135 21.07 -12.69 8.15
CA GLY A 135 22.31 -13.33 8.58
C GLY A 135 23.22 -12.40 9.40
N GLU A 136 24.15 -12.99 10.15
CA GLU A 136 24.96 -12.28 11.16
C GLU A 136 25.82 -11.15 10.57
N GLU A 137 26.42 -11.35 9.40
CA GLU A 137 27.33 -10.36 8.80
C GLU A 137 26.61 -9.08 8.39
N ARG A 138 25.54 -9.20 7.58
CA ARG A 138 24.75 -8.05 7.12
C ARG A 138 24.00 -7.40 8.27
N ALA A 139 23.50 -8.18 9.22
CA ALA A 139 22.86 -7.67 10.43
C ALA A 139 23.83 -6.82 11.27
N ALA A 140 25.08 -7.24 11.45
CA ALA A 140 26.07 -6.45 12.18
C ALA A 140 26.38 -5.11 11.51
N GLU A 141 26.44 -5.06 10.18
CA GLU A 141 26.62 -3.82 9.42
C GLU A 141 25.42 -2.87 9.61
N LEU A 142 24.21 -3.38 9.42
CA LEU A 142 22.99 -2.59 9.55
C LEU A 142 22.72 -2.16 11.00
N SER A 143 23.05 -2.99 11.99
CA SER A 143 22.99 -2.62 13.40
C SER A 143 23.91 -1.46 13.75
N ARG A 144 25.12 -1.39 13.17
CA ARG A 144 26.01 -0.24 13.36
C ARG A 144 25.40 1.04 12.79
N ARG A 145 24.72 0.96 11.65
CA ARG A 145 24.15 2.13 10.95
C ARG A 145 22.82 2.61 11.53
N TYR A 146 21.91 1.67 11.81
CA TYR A 146 20.51 1.94 12.16
C TYR A 146 20.14 1.65 13.62
N GLY A 147 21.04 1.07 14.42
CA GLY A 147 20.72 0.60 15.78
C GLY A 147 20.14 1.69 16.70
N THR A 148 20.54 2.95 16.52
CA THR A 148 20.01 4.11 17.25
C THR A 148 19.16 5.04 16.38
N ALA A 149 18.86 4.65 15.13
CA ALA A 149 18.20 5.53 14.17
C ALA A 149 16.69 5.62 14.38
N PHE A 150 16.06 4.57 14.92
CA PHE A 150 14.61 4.53 15.12
C PHE A 150 14.16 5.41 16.29
N PRO A 151 13.21 6.35 16.08
CA PRO A 151 12.68 7.20 17.14
C PRO A 151 11.77 6.40 18.10
N GLU A 152 11.61 6.88 19.34
CA GLU A 152 10.79 6.20 20.35
C GLU A 152 9.32 6.07 19.94
N GLY A 153 8.77 7.05 19.20
CA GLY A 153 7.42 6.96 18.65
C GLY A 153 7.24 5.78 17.69
N TYR A 154 8.24 5.51 16.85
CA TYR A 154 8.23 4.36 15.95
C TYR A 154 8.27 3.03 16.73
N LYS A 155 9.13 2.95 17.76
CA LYS A 155 9.27 1.75 18.60
C LYS A 155 8.00 1.44 19.41
N ALA A 156 7.21 2.46 19.72
CA ALA A 156 5.92 2.31 20.40
C ALA A 156 4.84 1.73 19.46
N ASP A 157 4.87 2.11 18.18
CA ASP A 157 3.85 1.74 17.19
C ASP A 157 4.17 0.44 16.44
N HIS A 158 5.45 0.07 16.31
CA HIS A 158 5.89 -1.04 15.47
C HIS A 158 6.70 -2.10 16.24
N THR A 159 6.45 -3.36 15.89
CA THR A 159 7.22 -4.50 16.42
C THR A 159 8.64 -4.51 15.83
N PRO A 160 9.62 -5.10 16.55
CA PRO A 160 10.98 -5.21 16.03
C PRO A 160 11.07 -5.95 14.68
N ARG A 161 10.23 -6.97 14.46
CA ARG A 161 10.14 -7.68 13.17
C ARG A 161 9.64 -6.77 12.04
N SER A 162 8.61 -5.96 12.29
CA SER A 162 8.14 -4.97 11.30
C SER A 162 9.24 -3.96 10.95
N ALA A 163 10.07 -3.59 11.92
CA ALA A 163 11.17 -2.65 11.70
C ALA A 163 12.29 -3.23 10.83
N VAL A 164 12.55 -4.54 10.93
CA VAL A 164 13.46 -5.23 10.01
C VAL A 164 12.89 -5.24 8.60
N ALA A 165 11.60 -5.54 8.43
CA ALA A 165 10.95 -5.50 7.11
C ALA A 165 11.00 -4.09 6.49
N ASP A 166 10.74 -3.05 7.29
CA ASP A 166 10.86 -1.65 6.86
C ASP A 166 12.30 -1.28 6.47
N LEU A 167 13.29 -1.75 7.23
CA LEU A 167 14.69 -1.54 6.91
C LEU A 167 15.09 -2.21 5.60
N VAL A 168 14.60 -3.41 5.33
CA VAL A 168 14.84 -4.09 4.04
C VAL A 168 14.29 -3.27 2.88
N GLN A 169 13.13 -2.63 3.02
CA GLN A 169 12.61 -1.73 1.98
C GLN A 169 13.47 -0.48 1.81
N LEU A 170 13.92 0.14 2.91
CA LEU A 170 14.84 1.28 2.86
C LEU A 170 16.17 0.93 2.19
N GLU A 171 16.73 -0.25 2.46
CA GLU A 171 18.01 -0.67 1.91
C GLU A 171 17.93 -1.00 0.41
N ARG A 172 16.75 -1.33 -0.13
CA ARG A 172 16.50 -1.46 -1.58
C ARG A 172 16.56 -0.12 -2.33
N LEU A 173 16.45 1.01 -1.62
CA LEU A 173 16.53 2.33 -2.22
C LEU A 173 17.97 2.69 -2.59
N GLY A 174 18.15 3.08 -3.85
CA GLY A 174 19.41 3.53 -4.43
C GLY A 174 19.26 4.88 -5.13
N GLU A 175 20.20 5.25 -5.99
CA GLU A 175 20.14 6.52 -6.72
C GLU A 175 19.01 6.56 -7.78
N GLU A 176 18.69 5.42 -8.40
CA GLU A 176 17.63 5.32 -9.42
C GLU A 176 16.22 5.07 -8.85
N ASN A 177 16.14 4.52 -7.62
CA ASN A 177 14.90 4.24 -6.91
C ASN A 177 14.85 5.08 -5.63
N ASP A 178 14.28 6.28 -5.74
CA ASP A 178 14.24 7.29 -4.68
C ASP A 178 13.19 7.01 -3.59
N PHE A 179 12.21 6.14 -3.87
CA PHE A 179 11.21 5.70 -2.90
C PHE A 179 10.79 4.23 -3.08
N ALA A 180 10.21 3.67 -2.02
CA ALA A 180 9.52 2.38 -2.02
C ALA A 180 8.18 2.51 -1.30
N LEU A 181 7.26 1.60 -1.63
CA LEU A 181 5.89 1.61 -1.12
C LEU A 181 5.56 0.27 -0.49
N SER A 182 4.69 0.26 0.52
CA SER A 182 4.17 -0.97 1.10
C SER A 182 2.75 -0.77 1.58
N LEU A 183 1.80 -1.50 0.99
CA LEU A 183 0.41 -1.58 1.46
C LEU A 183 0.22 -2.86 2.25
N TYR A 184 -0.21 -2.75 3.50
CA TYR A 184 -0.40 -3.90 4.39
C TYR A 184 -1.65 -3.75 5.26
N GLU A 185 -2.08 -4.88 5.83
CA GLU A 185 -3.18 -4.96 6.78
C GLU A 185 -2.61 -5.16 8.19
N PRO A 186 -2.85 -4.23 9.13
CA PRO A 186 -2.45 -4.42 10.52
C PRO A 186 -3.16 -5.62 11.16
N VAL A 187 -2.51 -6.26 12.13
CA VAL A 187 -3.12 -7.38 12.87
C VAL A 187 -4.32 -6.88 13.67
N GLY A 188 -5.50 -7.47 13.44
CA GLY A 188 -6.74 -7.07 14.10
C GLY A 188 -7.43 -5.83 13.52
N ALA A 189 -6.98 -5.34 12.36
CA ALA A 189 -7.63 -4.26 11.64
C ALA A 189 -9.02 -4.67 11.13
N ALA A 190 -9.92 -3.70 10.99
CA ALA A 190 -11.19 -3.93 10.31
C ALA A 190 -10.96 -4.23 8.81
N PRO A 191 -11.88 -4.92 8.11
CA PRO A 191 -11.72 -5.24 6.69
C PRO A 191 -11.51 -4.02 5.76
N GLU A 192 -11.99 -2.85 6.18
CA GLU A 192 -11.84 -1.59 5.44
C GLU A 192 -10.55 -0.83 5.82
N GLU A 193 -9.82 -1.26 6.85
CA GLU A 193 -8.63 -0.57 7.33
C GLU A 193 -7.37 -1.15 6.71
N ARG A 194 -6.57 -0.27 6.09
CA ARG A 194 -5.26 -0.61 5.53
C ARG A 194 -4.24 0.40 6.00
N ARG A 195 -2.96 0.03 5.95
CA ARG A 195 -1.86 0.96 6.14
C ARG A 195 -0.94 0.98 4.95
N PHE A 196 -0.47 2.18 4.62
CA PHE A 196 0.35 2.44 3.47
C PHE A 196 1.61 3.18 3.89
N LYS A 197 2.76 2.52 3.70
CA LYS A 197 4.07 3.09 3.99
C LYS A 197 4.72 3.63 2.74
N ILE A 198 5.32 4.82 2.87
CA ILE A 198 6.23 5.41 1.90
C ILE A 198 7.61 5.51 2.55
N TYR A 199 8.59 4.87 1.92
CA TYR A 199 9.98 4.88 2.34
C TYR A 199 10.77 5.82 1.42
N ARG A 200 11.59 6.71 1.99
CA ARG A 200 12.45 7.62 1.20
C ARG A 200 13.78 7.87 1.89
N LYS A 201 14.86 8.02 1.11
CA LYS A 201 16.16 8.49 1.60
C LYS A 201 16.35 9.98 1.26
N GLY A 202 16.98 10.72 2.17
CA GLY A 202 17.28 12.14 1.99
C GLY A 202 16.13 13.04 2.42
N ASP A 203 15.65 13.88 1.50
CA ASP A 203 14.70 14.95 1.80
C ASP A 203 13.30 14.42 2.17
N ALA A 204 12.64 15.16 3.06
CA ALA A 204 11.28 14.88 3.49
C ALA A 204 10.28 15.02 2.32
N ILE A 205 9.24 14.20 2.35
CA ILE A 205 8.14 14.25 1.38
C ILE A 205 7.14 15.34 1.77
N SER A 206 6.66 16.09 0.78
CA SER A 206 5.54 17.01 0.97
C SER A 206 4.20 16.29 0.96
N LEU A 207 3.42 16.42 2.04
CA LEU A 207 2.07 15.85 2.13
C LEU A 207 1.10 16.42 1.09
N SER A 208 1.31 17.66 0.67
CA SER A 208 0.53 18.29 -0.40
C SER A 208 0.67 17.57 -1.74
N ALA A 209 1.73 16.78 -1.92
CA ALA A 209 1.87 15.92 -3.09
C ALA A 209 1.20 14.54 -2.88
N VAL A 210 1.15 14.01 -1.64
CA VAL A 210 0.73 12.60 -1.34
C VAL A 210 -0.77 12.50 -1.22
N LEU A 211 -1.35 13.35 -0.39
CA LEU A 211 -2.76 13.26 -0.04
C LEU A 211 -3.67 13.36 -1.27
N PRO A 212 -3.42 14.23 -2.27
CA PRO A 212 -4.23 14.27 -3.48
C PRO A 212 -4.19 12.95 -4.27
N VAL A 213 -3.04 12.28 -4.35
CA VAL A 213 -2.91 11.01 -5.10
C VAL A 213 -3.69 9.89 -4.40
N LEU A 214 -3.56 9.77 -3.07
CA LEU A 214 -4.32 8.80 -2.28
C LEU A 214 -5.83 9.03 -2.42
N SER A 215 -6.27 10.29 -2.32
CA SER A 215 -7.68 10.65 -2.48
C SER A 215 -8.22 10.27 -3.86
N ARG A 216 -7.46 10.50 -4.94
CA ARG A 216 -7.86 10.14 -6.31
C ARG A 216 -7.82 8.64 -6.61
N LEU A 217 -7.06 7.85 -5.85
CA LEU A 217 -7.15 6.38 -5.87
C LEU A 217 -8.42 5.85 -5.19
N GLY A 218 -9.19 6.72 -4.54
CA GLY A 218 -10.48 6.38 -3.93
C GLY A 218 -10.38 5.92 -2.47
N VAL A 219 -9.26 6.15 -1.79
CA VAL A 219 -9.10 5.88 -0.35
C VAL A 219 -9.25 7.17 0.47
N GLU A 220 -9.78 7.02 1.68
CA GLU A 220 -9.78 8.08 2.68
C GLU A 220 -8.54 7.93 3.58
N VAL A 221 -7.78 9.00 3.76
CA VAL A 221 -6.62 9.00 4.67
C VAL A 221 -7.10 9.35 6.08
N THR A 222 -6.96 8.44 7.04
CA THR A 222 -7.46 8.59 8.41
C THR A 222 -6.45 9.29 9.32
N ASP A 223 -5.18 8.91 9.22
CA ASP A 223 -4.08 9.48 9.97
C ASP A 223 -2.75 9.32 9.22
N GLU A 224 -1.74 10.05 9.67
CA GLU A 224 -0.37 9.98 9.15
C GLU A 224 0.59 9.99 10.34
N ARG A 225 1.61 9.14 10.26
CA ARG A 225 2.71 9.09 11.21
C ARG A 225 4.05 9.16 10.48
N PRO A 226 4.70 10.33 10.44
CA PRO A 226 6.03 10.49 9.88
C PRO A 226 7.10 10.09 10.91
N TYR A 227 8.02 9.22 10.52
CA TYR A 227 9.16 8.82 11.33
C TYR A 227 10.47 9.19 10.62
N GLU A 228 11.23 10.07 11.24
CA GLU A 228 12.58 10.45 10.81
C GLU A 228 13.60 9.47 11.41
N LEU A 229 14.33 8.75 10.56
CA LEU A 229 15.43 7.87 10.95
C LEU A 229 16.75 8.59 10.75
N ARG A 230 17.45 8.85 11.85
CA ARG A 230 18.77 9.49 11.85
C ARG A 230 19.87 8.44 12.00
N CYS A 231 20.52 8.11 10.89
CA CYS A 231 21.54 7.08 10.86
C CYS A 231 22.85 7.58 11.46
N SER A 232 23.70 6.65 11.93
CA SER A 232 25.00 6.98 12.52
C SER A 232 25.97 7.65 11.54
N ASP A 233 25.82 7.39 10.25
CA ASP A 233 26.57 8.00 9.14
C ASP A 233 26.05 9.40 8.76
N ARG A 234 25.12 9.96 9.55
CA ARG A 234 24.41 11.24 9.31
C ARG A 234 23.46 11.23 8.12
N SER A 235 23.23 10.09 7.47
CA SER A 235 22.17 9.96 6.48
C SER A 235 20.80 10.01 7.17
N ILE A 236 19.83 10.58 6.46
CA ILE A 236 18.45 10.69 6.91
C ILE A 236 17.60 9.81 6.02
N ALA A 237 16.71 9.04 6.64
CA ALA A 237 15.67 8.28 5.97
C ALA A 237 14.31 8.60 6.61
N TRP A 238 13.26 8.48 5.83
CA TRP A 238 11.91 8.74 6.27
C TRP A 238 11.05 7.51 6.03
N ILE A 239 10.22 7.19 7.03
CA ILE A 239 9.11 6.24 6.92
C ILE A 239 7.84 7.02 7.21
N TYR A 240 6.99 7.19 6.21
CA TYR A 240 5.65 7.74 6.39
C TYR A 240 4.67 6.59 6.45
N ASP A 241 3.94 6.44 7.55
CA ASP A 241 2.87 5.44 7.68
C ASP A 241 1.51 6.12 7.66
N PHE A 242 0.73 5.86 6.60
CA PHE A 242 -0.60 6.41 6.40
C PHE A 242 -1.66 5.38 6.79
N GLY A 243 -2.58 5.76 7.67
CA GLY A 243 -3.82 5.04 7.89
C GLY A 243 -4.79 5.29 6.73
N LEU A 244 -5.27 4.22 6.11
CA LEU A 244 -6.20 4.28 4.98
C LEU A 244 -7.51 3.57 5.33
N ARG A 245 -8.62 4.20 4.95
CA ARG A 245 -9.93 3.56 4.88
C ARG A 245 -10.28 3.29 3.41
N MET A 246 -10.46 2.01 3.11
CA MET A 246 -10.85 1.52 1.79
C MET A 246 -12.34 1.82 1.55
N PRO A 247 -12.73 2.21 0.33
CA PRO A 247 -14.13 2.49 0.01
C PRO A 247 -14.96 1.22 0.14
N LYS A 248 -16.24 1.30 0.54
CA LYS A 248 -17.07 0.10 0.73
C LYS A 248 -17.22 -0.76 -0.53
N SER A 249 -16.98 -2.06 -0.42
CA SER A 249 -17.13 -3.03 -1.51
C SER A 249 -18.61 -3.16 -1.85
N GLN A 250 -19.00 -2.83 -3.09
CA GLN A 250 -20.38 -3.01 -3.55
C GLN A 250 -20.84 -4.48 -3.49
N ASN A 251 -19.90 -5.43 -3.45
CA ASN A 251 -20.17 -6.87 -3.41
C ASN A 251 -20.05 -7.50 -2.01
N GLY A 252 -19.92 -6.70 -0.94
CA GLY A 252 -19.94 -7.19 0.45
C GLY A 252 -18.75 -8.08 0.88
N GLY A 253 -17.89 -8.50 -0.05
CA GLY A 253 -16.62 -9.14 0.25
C GLY A 253 -15.58 -8.09 0.59
N GLY A 254 -15.07 -8.09 1.81
CA GLY A 254 -13.98 -7.23 2.30
C GLY A 254 -12.62 -7.49 1.65
N ASP A 255 -12.60 -8.10 0.47
CA ASP A 255 -11.41 -8.34 -0.33
C ASP A 255 -11.32 -7.32 -1.47
N TYR A 256 -10.97 -6.08 -1.09
CA TYR A 256 -10.65 -5.00 -2.04
C TYR A 256 -9.46 -5.32 -2.93
N LEU A 257 -8.64 -6.27 -2.49
CA LEU A 257 -7.31 -6.52 -2.98
C LEU A 257 -7.13 -8.04 -3.15
N GLY A 258 -8.00 -8.69 -3.93
CA GLY A 258 -7.74 -10.08 -4.34
C GLY A 258 -6.31 -10.21 -4.86
N ASP A 259 -5.62 -11.32 -4.62
CA ASP A 259 -4.16 -11.55 -4.65
C ASP A 259 -3.23 -10.38 -5.08
N ASP A 260 -3.35 -9.87 -6.32
CA ASP A 260 -2.49 -8.80 -6.86
C ASP A 260 -2.94 -7.36 -6.56
N GLY A 261 -4.02 -7.14 -5.80
CA GLY A 261 -4.59 -5.81 -5.58
C GLY A 261 -3.65 -4.84 -4.88
N ARG A 262 -2.82 -5.36 -3.95
CA ARG A 262 -1.80 -4.56 -3.26
C ARG A 262 -0.77 -3.99 -4.22
N GLU A 263 -0.33 -4.79 -5.18
CA GLU A 263 0.64 -4.38 -6.21
C GLU A 263 0.02 -3.35 -7.14
N ARG A 264 -1.21 -3.60 -7.64
CA ARG A 264 -1.92 -2.62 -8.49
C ARG A 264 -2.07 -1.26 -7.83
N PHE A 265 -2.38 -1.21 -6.53
CA PHE A 265 -2.47 0.05 -5.78
C PHE A 265 -1.12 0.76 -5.68
N GLN A 266 -0.06 0.03 -5.32
CA GLN A 266 1.30 0.58 -5.20
C GLN A 266 1.80 1.10 -6.56
N ASP A 267 1.60 0.35 -7.63
CA ASP A 267 1.97 0.74 -8.99
C ASP A 267 1.21 1.98 -9.46
N ALA A 268 -0.10 2.06 -9.18
CA ALA A 268 -0.92 3.21 -9.54
C ALA A 268 -0.50 4.48 -8.77
N PHE A 269 -0.21 4.34 -7.47
CA PHE A 269 0.34 5.44 -6.67
C PHE A 269 1.69 5.88 -7.23
N ALA A 270 2.63 4.95 -7.46
CA ALA A 270 3.95 5.24 -7.99
C ALA A 270 3.89 5.91 -9.37
N ALA A 271 3.03 5.42 -10.27
CA ALA A 271 2.84 5.99 -11.60
C ALA A 271 2.29 7.42 -11.54
N THR A 272 1.32 7.69 -10.67
CA THR A 272 0.75 9.04 -10.50
C THR A 272 1.75 9.98 -9.85
N TRP A 273 2.43 9.52 -8.80
CA TRP A 273 3.46 10.28 -8.07
C TRP A 273 4.62 10.70 -8.96
N THR A 274 5.08 9.81 -9.84
CA THR A 274 6.19 10.06 -10.78
C THR A 274 5.76 10.74 -12.07
N GLY A 275 4.47 11.09 -12.22
CA GLY A 275 3.92 11.78 -13.38
C GLY A 275 3.78 10.92 -14.65
N LYS A 276 3.79 9.58 -14.50
CA LYS A 276 3.46 8.62 -15.57
C LYS A 276 1.96 8.43 -15.75
N ALA A 277 1.16 8.79 -14.75
CA ALA A 277 -0.29 8.87 -14.81
C ALA A 277 -0.77 10.24 -14.31
N GLU A 278 -1.92 10.71 -14.82
CA GLU A 278 -2.57 11.92 -14.30
C GLU A 278 -3.22 11.66 -12.93
N ASN A 279 -3.35 12.71 -12.12
CA ASN A 279 -3.98 12.66 -10.81
C ASN A 279 -5.47 13.06 -10.90
N ASP A 280 -6.29 12.17 -11.49
CA ASP A 280 -7.72 12.38 -11.76
C ASP A 280 -8.58 11.18 -11.28
N GLY A 281 -9.89 11.23 -11.45
CA GLY A 281 -10.80 10.21 -10.91
C GLY A 281 -10.73 8.86 -11.61
N PHE A 282 -10.09 8.73 -12.77
CA PHE A 282 -9.83 7.41 -13.38
C PHE A 282 -8.96 6.53 -12.48
N ASN A 283 -8.13 7.12 -11.60
CA ASN A 283 -7.29 6.36 -10.67
C ASN A 283 -8.12 5.52 -9.68
N ALA A 284 -9.34 5.94 -9.35
CA ALA A 284 -10.24 5.19 -8.47
C ALA A 284 -10.70 3.86 -9.08
N LEU A 285 -10.60 3.68 -10.41
CA LEU A 285 -10.91 2.43 -11.09
C LEU A 285 -9.94 1.30 -10.73
N VAL A 286 -8.77 1.62 -10.19
CA VAL A 286 -7.80 0.62 -9.72
C VAL A 286 -8.38 -0.21 -8.57
N LEU A 287 -9.02 0.46 -7.61
CA LEU A 287 -9.68 -0.21 -6.49
C LEU A 287 -11.10 -0.65 -6.83
N SER A 288 -11.92 0.25 -7.39
CA SER A 288 -13.34 -0.04 -7.64
C SER A 288 -13.55 -1.10 -8.73
N ALA A 289 -12.78 -1.03 -9.81
CA ALA A 289 -12.87 -1.96 -10.94
C ALA A 289 -11.72 -2.96 -11.01
N GLY A 290 -10.78 -2.96 -10.06
CA GLY A 290 -9.66 -3.90 -10.04
C GLY A 290 -8.71 -3.75 -11.23
N LEU A 291 -8.70 -2.59 -11.88
CA LEU A 291 -7.88 -2.32 -13.06
C LEU A 291 -6.42 -2.02 -12.68
N GLY A 292 -5.49 -2.29 -13.58
CA GLY A 292 -4.14 -1.70 -13.51
C GLY A 292 -4.16 -0.22 -13.93
N TRP A 293 -3.19 0.57 -13.48
CA TRP A 293 -3.10 1.99 -13.84
C TRP A 293 -2.98 2.23 -15.35
N ARG A 294 -2.34 1.30 -16.09
CA ARG A 294 -2.27 1.35 -17.56
C ARG A 294 -3.62 1.08 -18.23
N GLN A 295 -4.46 0.23 -17.66
CA GLN A 295 -5.82 0.01 -18.16
C GLN A 295 -6.68 1.26 -17.92
N ALA A 296 -6.57 1.87 -16.73
CA ALA A 296 -7.22 3.17 -16.44
C ALA A 296 -6.72 4.27 -17.41
N MET A 297 -5.44 4.27 -17.76
CA MET A 297 -4.86 5.17 -18.76
C MET A 297 -5.50 5.03 -20.15
N VAL A 298 -5.88 3.81 -20.57
CA VAL A 298 -6.59 3.58 -21.84
C VAL A 298 -7.98 4.23 -21.81
N LEU A 299 -8.74 4.04 -20.74
CA LEU A 299 -10.05 4.68 -20.57
C LEU A 299 -9.91 6.21 -20.53
N ARG A 300 -8.93 6.73 -19.79
CA ARG A 300 -8.61 8.16 -19.77
C ARG A 300 -8.30 8.70 -21.17
N ALA A 301 -7.47 7.99 -21.94
CA ALA A 301 -7.14 8.37 -23.32
C ALA A 301 -8.38 8.44 -24.22
N TYR A 302 -9.31 7.50 -24.07
CA TYR A 302 -10.58 7.51 -24.80
C TYR A 302 -11.51 8.64 -24.36
N ALA A 303 -11.61 8.92 -23.05
CA ALA A 303 -12.40 10.04 -22.54
C ALA A 303 -11.90 11.38 -23.10
N LYS A 304 -10.59 11.61 -23.06
CA LYS A 304 -9.99 12.84 -23.61
C LYS A 304 -10.17 12.96 -25.13
N TYR A 305 -10.09 11.84 -25.86
CA TYR A 305 -10.46 11.80 -27.26
C TYR A 305 -11.92 12.19 -27.49
N LEU A 306 -12.86 11.61 -26.73
CA LEU A 306 -14.29 11.91 -26.84
C LEU A 306 -14.58 13.40 -26.60
N ARG A 307 -13.87 14.04 -25.67
CA ARG A 307 -13.96 15.50 -25.47
C ARG A 307 -13.50 16.27 -26.71
N GLN A 308 -12.34 15.93 -27.28
CA GLN A 308 -11.86 16.53 -28.53
C GLN A 308 -12.78 16.24 -29.73
N ALA A 309 -13.50 15.11 -29.70
CA ALA A 309 -14.47 14.72 -30.71
C ALA A 309 -15.82 15.46 -30.59
N GLY A 310 -16.01 16.29 -29.56
CA GLY A 310 -17.21 17.11 -29.37
C GLY A 310 -18.24 16.52 -28.40
N SER A 311 -17.85 15.58 -27.53
CA SER A 311 -18.73 15.10 -26.45
C SER A 311 -19.15 16.24 -25.53
N THR A 312 -20.43 16.26 -25.14
CA THR A 312 -21.01 17.24 -24.21
C THR A 312 -20.79 16.89 -22.75
N PHE A 313 -20.30 15.68 -22.45
CA PHE A 313 -20.08 15.21 -21.09
C PHE A 313 -18.72 15.67 -20.56
N SER A 314 -18.68 16.08 -19.29
CA SER A 314 -17.42 16.43 -18.62
C SER A 314 -16.59 15.17 -18.34
N GLN A 315 -15.27 15.36 -18.15
CA GLN A 315 -14.38 14.27 -17.76
C GLN A 315 -14.83 13.65 -16.43
N ASP A 316 -15.08 14.46 -15.41
CA ASP A 316 -15.54 14.00 -14.10
C ASP A 316 -16.81 13.14 -14.20
N TYR A 317 -17.76 13.49 -15.07
CA TYR A 317 -18.98 12.71 -15.25
C TYR A 317 -18.73 11.38 -15.97
N MET A 318 -17.79 11.34 -16.92
CA MET A 318 -17.35 10.08 -17.53
C MET A 318 -16.64 9.18 -16.52
N GLU A 319 -15.80 9.76 -15.65
CA GLU A 319 -15.12 9.04 -14.56
C GLU A 319 -16.14 8.41 -13.59
N ASP A 320 -17.13 9.20 -13.16
CA ASP A 320 -18.21 8.76 -12.29
C ASP A 320 -19.04 7.64 -12.94
N THR A 321 -19.38 7.79 -14.22
CA THR A 321 -20.12 6.78 -14.99
C THR A 321 -19.41 5.43 -15.00
N LEU A 322 -18.11 5.42 -15.29
CA LEU A 322 -17.31 4.20 -15.31
C LEU A 322 -17.18 3.55 -13.92
N ARG A 323 -17.11 4.37 -12.87
CA ARG A 323 -17.04 3.91 -11.48
C ARG A 323 -18.37 3.34 -10.99
N ASN A 324 -19.50 3.90 -11.43
CA ASN A 324 -20.84 3.40 -11.08
C ASN A 324 -21.18 2.10 -11.84
N ASN A 325 -20.60 1.90 -13.02
CA ASN A 325 -20.87 0.75 -13.90
C ASN A 325 -19.65 -0.18 -14.00
N VAL A 326 -19.14 -0.65 -12.85
CA VAL A 326 -17.87 -1.41 -12.74
C VAL A 326 -17.82 -2.64 -13.65
N HIS A 327 -18.91 -3.41 -13.73
CA HIS A 327 -18.96 -4.61 -14.57
C HIS A 327 -18.79 -4.24 -16.06
N THR A 328 -19.55 -3.28 -16.57
CA THR A 328 -19.43 -2.78 -17.95
C THR A 328 -18.05 -2.19 -18.22
N THR A 329 -17.47 -1.46 -17.26
CA THR A 329 -16.10 -0.92 -17.37
C THR A 329 -15.06 -2.02 -17.54
N ARG A 330 -15.17 -3.12 -16.78
CA ARG A 330 -14.28 -4.29 -16.95
C ARG A 330 -14.45 -4.96 -18.31
N LEU A 331 -15.68 -5.06 -18.80
CA LEU A 331 -15.95 -5.62 -20.14
C LEU A 331 -15.37 -4.73 -21.24
N LEU A 332 -15.46 -3.40 -21.14
CA LEU A 332 -14.85 -2.46 -22.09
C LEU A 332 -13.33 -2.65 -22.18
N VAL A 333 -12.65 -2.75 -21.03
CA VAL A 333 -11.20 -3.02 -21.00
C VAL A 333 -10.89 -4.40 -21.56
N SER A 334 -11.66 -5.42 -21.20
CA SER A 334 -11.48 -6.79 -21.69
C SER A 334 -11.65 -6.87 -23.21
N LEU A 335 -12.63 -6.17 -23.77
CA LEU A 335 -12.84 -6.05 -25.22
C LEU A 335 -11.66 -5.36 -25.90
N PHE A 336 -11.15 -4.26 -25.31
CA PHE A 336 -9.96 -3.58 -25.82
C PHE A 336 -8.75 -4.55 -25.87
N GLU A 337 -8.48 -5.24 -24.76
CA GLU A 337 -7.36 -6.18 -24.68
C GLU A 337 -7.51 -7.37 -25.61
N ALA A 338 -8.70 -7.96 -25.70
CA ALA A 338 -8.99 -9.07 -26.60
C ALA A 338 -8.74 -8.71 -28.07
N ARG A 339 -9.09 -7.48 -28.49
CA ARG A 339 -8.90 -7.02 -29.87
C ARG A 339 -7.48 -6.57 -30.19
N MET A 340 -6.77 -6.02 -29.21
CA MET A 340 -5.52 -5.29 -29.45
C MET A 340 -4.26 -6.04 -28.98
N SER A 341 -4.38 -6.98 -28.03
CA SER A 341 -3.26 -7.75 -27.51
C SER A 341 -2.76 -8.76 -28.57
N PRO A 342 -1.47 -8.75 -28.93
CA PRO A 342 -0.90 -9.75 -29.84
C PRO A 342 -1.08 -11.19 -29.37
N ASP A 343 -1.03 -11.42 -28.05
CA ASP A 343 -1.15 -12.75 -27.45
C ASP A 343 -2.60 -13.28 -27.49
N ARG A 344 -3.59 -12.38 -27.43
CA ARG A 344 -5.02 -12.73 -27.45
C ARG A 344 -5.63 -12.77 -28.85
N GLN A 345 -4.94 -12.27 -29.88
CA GLN A 345 -5.41 -12.38 -31.27
C GLN A 345 -5.62 -13.84 -31.73
N ARG A 346 -4.96 -14.81 -31.09
CA ARG A 346 -5.16 -16.25 -31.34
C ARG A 346 -6.44 -16.81 -30.71
N ALA A 347 -6.95 -16.20 -29.64
CA ALA A 347 -8.21 -16.61 -29.01
C ALA A 347 -9.44 -16.35 -29.90
N GLY A 348 -9.26 -15.61 -30.99
CA GLY A 348 -10.20 -15.58 -32.12
C GLY A 348 -11.35 -14.60 -31.98
N HIS A 349 -12.08 -14.47 -33.08
CA HIS A 349 -13.29 -13.63 -33.19
C HIS A 349 -14.36 -14.01 -32.16
N GLU A 350 -14.43 -15.29 -31.75
CA GLU A 350 -15.41 -15.80 -30.80
C GLU A 350 -15.35 -15.12 -29.41
N LEU A 351 -14.15 -14.90 -28.86
CA LEU A 351 -14.01 -14.18 -27.59
C LEU A 351 -14.50 -12.73 -27.71
N VAL A 352 -14.20 -12.09 -28.83
CA VAL A 352 -14.63 -10.70 -29.10
C VAL A 352 -16.15 -10.63 -29.24
N ASP A 353 -16.75 -11.58 -29.96
CA ASP A 353 -18.19 -11.66 -30.16
C ASP A 353 -18.92 -11.93 -28.84
N ALA A 354 -18.43 -12.87 -28.02
CA ALA A 354 -18.98 -13.14 -26.69
C ALA A 354 -18.90 -11.91 -25.76
N LEU A 355 -17.76 -11.20 -25.75
CA LEU A 355 -17.62 -9.97 -24.97
C LEU A 355 -18.56 -8.86 -25.48
N LEU A 356 -18.81 -8.78 -26.79
CA LEU A 356 -19.76 -7.81 -27.35
C LEU A 356 -21.20 -8.14 -26.92
N GLU A 357 -21.61 -9.41 -26.98
CA GLU A 357 -22.93 -9.84 -26.53
C GLU A 357 -23.14 -9.56 -25.03
N GLU A 358 -22.15 -9.88 -24.18
CA GLU A 358 -22.20 -9.60 -22.75
C GLU A 358 -22.27 -8.10 -22.47
N LEU A 359 -21.52 -7.30 -23.23
CA LEU A 359 -21.47 -5.86 -23.09
C LEU A 359 -22.78 -5.19 -23.54
N ASP A 360 -23.40 -5.67 -24.62
CA ASP A 360 -24.73 -5.20 -25.03
C ASP A 360 -25.78 -5.51 -23.94
N ALA A 361 -25.76 -6.73 -23.38
CA ALA A 361 -26.65 -7.09 -22.27
C ALA A 361 -26.39 -6.24 -21.01
N ALA A 362 -25.14 -5.92 -20.69
CA ALA A 362 -24.77 -5.07 -19.57
C ALA A 362 -25.20 -3.61 -19.78
N LEU A 363 -25.10 -3.08 -21.01
CA LEU A 363 -25.56 -1.74 -21.36
C LEU A 363 -27.07 -1.61 -21.23
N ASP A 364 -27.83 -2.63 -21.61
CA ASP A 364 -29.30 -2.64 -21.49
C ASP A 364 -29.80 -2.59 -20.03
N GLN A 365 -28.93 -2.89 -19.06
CA GLN A 365 -29.22 -2.79 -17.62
C GLN A 365 -28.83 -1.44 -16.99
N VAL A 366 -28.21 -0.53 -17.75
CA VAL A 366 -27.78 0.77 -17.23
C VAL A 366 -29.00 1.66 -16.97
N ALA A 367 -29.17 2.08 -15.72
CA ALA A 367 -30.36 2.79 -15.28
C ALA A 367 -30.46 4.24 -15.82
N SER A 368 -29.32 4.90 -16.02
CA SER A 368 -29.24 6.29 -16.50
C SER A 368 -29.00 6.34 -18.01
N LEU A 369 -29.85 7.06 -18.74
CA LEU A 369 -29.71 7.26 -20.19
C LEU A 369 -28.40 7.98 -20.55
N ASP A 370 -27.96 8.91 -19.71
CA ASP A 370 -26.70 9.62 -19.95
C ASP A 370 -25.48 8.73 -19.69
N GLU A 371 -25.55 7.86 -18.66
CA GLU A 371 -24.50 6.86 -18.40
C GLU A 371 -24.43 5.84 -19.55
N ASP A 372 -25.58 5.36 -20.05
CA ASP A 372 -25.65 4.47 -21.23
C ASP A 372 -25.00 5.11 -22.46
N ARG A 373 -25.31 6.38 -22.75
CA ARG A 373 -24.70 7.13 -23.86
C ARG A 373 -23.19 7.26 -23.72
N ILE A 374 -22.68 7.50 -22.52
CA ILE A 374 -21.25 7.57 -22.25
C ILE A 374 -20.61 6.20 -22.51
N LEU A 375 -21.13 5.12 -21.93
CA LEU A 375 -20.59 3.78 -22.09
C LEU A 375 -20.62 3.30 -23.56
N ARG A 376 -21.71 3.60 -24.29
CA ARG A 376 -21.80 3.35 -25.74
C ARG A 376 -20.80 4.18 -26.56
N SER A 377 -20.49 5.40 -26.12
CA SER A 377 -19.44 6.22 -26.75
C SER A 377 -18.06 5.57 -26.56
N PHE A 378 -17.74 5.08 -25.36
CA PHE A 378 -16.51 4.31 -25.12
C PHE A 378 -16.45 3.05 -25.99
N LEU A 379 -17.52 2.27 -26.02
CA LEU A 379 -17.62 1.07 -26.87
C LEU A 379 -17.36 1.41 -28.34
N THR A 380 -17.96 2.49 -28.84
CA THR A 380 -17.81 2.94 -30.24
C THR A 380 -16.35 3.27 -30.56
N VAL A 381 -15.67 4.00 -29.69
CA VAL A 381 -14.25 4.36 -29.91
C VAL A 381 -13.33 3.15 -29.80
N ILE A 382 -13.61 2.23 -28.87
CA ILE A 382 -12.90 0.94 -28.79
C ILE A 382 -13.09 0.18 -30.11
N LYS A 383 -14.34 -0.01 -30.57
CA LYS A 383 -14.68 -0.68 -31.85
C LYS A 383 -13.94 -0.07 -33.04
N ALA A 384 -13.89 1.26 -33.11
CA ALA A 384 -13.21 2.00 -34.17
C ALA A 384 -11.67 2.03 -34.05
N THR A 385 -11.08 1.52 -32.97
CA THR A 385 -9.61 1.38 -32.85
C THR A 385 -9.11 0.30 -33.81
N LEU A 386 -8.10 0.64 -34.62
CA LEU A 386 -7.47 -0.22 -35.62
C LEU A 386 -6.12 -0.78 -35.17
N ARG A 387 -5.36 -0.01 -34.41
CA ARG A 387 -4.06 -0.40 -33.84
C ARG A 387 -3.69 0.49 -32.66
N THR A 388 -2.88 -0.02 -31.76
CA THR A 388 -2.31 0.73 -30.64
C THR A 388 -0.88 0.29 -30.35
N ASN A 389 -0.07 1.18 -29.79
CA ASN A 389 1.26 0.84 -29.24
C ASN A 389 1.19 0.36 -27.78
N PHE A 390 0.00 0.22 -27.19
CA PHE A 390 -0.18 -0.09 -25.77
C PHE A 390 0.58 -1.35 -25.29
N PHE A 391 0.66 -2.37 -26.16
CA PHE A 391 1.35 -3.65 -25.93
C PHE A 391 2.79 -3.66 -26.47
N GLN A 392 3.27 -2.54 -27.02
CA GLN A 392 4.64 -2.43 -27.50
C GLN A 392 5.57 -2.00 -26.37
N GLU A 393 6.75 -2.61 -26.34
CA GLU A 393 7.84 -2.21 -25.47
C GLU A 393 8.70 -1.14 -26.16
N ALA A 394 9.07 -0.12 -25.39
CA ALA A 394 10.07 0.87 -25.76
C ALA A 394 11.49 0.28 -25.68
N ALA A 395 12.48 1.08 -26.07
CA ALA A 395 13.89 0.72 -25.89
C ALA A 395 14.16 0.46 -24.39
N GLY A 396 14.52 -0.78 -24.05
CA GLY A 396 14.75 -1.22 -22.66
C GLY A 396 13.70 -2.18 -22.08
N GLY A 397 12.78 -2.71 -22.91
CA GLY A 397 11.84 -3.77 -22.48
C GLY A 397 10.72 -3.28 -21.56
N LYS A 398 10.52 -1.96 -21.47
CA LYS A 398 9.44 -1.34 -20.68
C LYS A 398 8.36 -0.80 -21.61
N PRO A 399 7.08 -0.78 -21.21
CA PRO A 399 6.03 -0.16 -22.01
C PRO A 399 6.30 1.33 -22.24
N HIS A 400 5.75 1.88 -23.33
CA HIS A 400 5.83 3.33 -23.59
C HIS A 400 5.11 4.17 -22.50
N ASP A 401 5.66 5.36 -22.23
CA ASP A 401 5.08 6.41 -21.36
C ASP A 401 3.87 7.13 -22.00
N TYR A 402 3.56 6.81 -23.26
CA TYR A 402 2.44 7.35 -24.01
C TYR A 402 1.69 6.21 -24.71
N VAL A 403 0.40 6.41 -24.93
CA VAL A 403 -0.42 5.53 -25.77
C VAL A 403 -0.83 6.26 -27.04
N SER A 404 -0.73 5.57 -28.16
CA SER A 404 -1.14 6.03 -29.48
C SER A 404 -2.17 5.07 -30.04
N MET A 405 -3.32 5.58 -30.46
CA MET A 405 -4.41 4.81 -31.02
C MET A 405 -4.71 5.32 -32.42
N LYS A 406 -4.72 4.41 -33.39
CA LYS A 406 -5.19 4.72 -34.74
C LYS A 406 -6.67 4.35 -34.83
N PHE A 407 -7.51 5.31 -35.14
CA PHE A 407 -8.94 5.14 -35.33
C PHE A 407 -9.32 5.02 -36.81
N ASP A 408 -10.45 4.36 -37.03
CA ASP A 408 -11.32 4.52 -38.20
C ASP A 408 -12.45 5.51 -37.87
N PRO A 409 -12.32 6.79 -38.25
CA PRO A 409 -13.35 7.80 -38.00
C PRO A 409 -14.69 7.49 -38.68
N GLN A 410 -14.71 6.69 -39.77
CA GLN A 410 -15.94 6.36 -40.48
C GLN A 410 -16.84 5.44 -39.66
N ALA A 411 -16.26 4.61 -38.79
CA ALA A 411 -16.96 3.74 -37.86
C ALA A 411 -17.56 4.49 -36.65
N MET A 412 -17.36 5.81 -36.54
CA MET A 412 -17.87 6.65 -35.44
C MET A 412 -19.00 7.56 -35.94
N PRO A 413 -20.28 7.17 -35.78
CA PRO A 413 -21.43 7.91 -36.33
C PRO A 413 -21.64 9.29 -35.70
N ASP A 414 -21.17 9.52 -34.47
CA ASP A 414 -21.35 10.81 -33.77
C ASP A 414 -20.20 11.79 -34.03
N LEU A 415 -19.15 11.37 -34.73
CA LEU A 415 -18.00 12.21 -35.01
C LEU A 415 -18.37 13.33 -36.01
N PRO A 416 -18.07 14.61 -35.72
CA PRO A 416 -18.38 15.71 -36.61
C PRO A 416 -17.74 15.58 -37.99
N ALA A 417 -18.48 15.97 -39.03
CA ALA A 417 -17.98 16.00 -40.40
C ALA A 417 -16.99 17.18 -40.65
N PRO A 418 -16.02 17.03 -41.56
CA PRO A 418 -15.71 15.85 -42.35
C PRO A 418 -14.87 14.83 -41.58
N ARG A 419 -15.16 13.54 -41.80
CA ARG A 419 -14.46 12.43 -41.15
C ARG A 419 -13.23 12.03 -41.97
N PRO A 420 -12.03 12.06 -41.39
CA PRO A 420 -10.83 11.60 -42.10
C PRO A 420 -10.91 10.09 -42.39
N ALA A 421 -10.05 9.61 -43.29
CA ALA A 421 -9.87 8.18 -43.52
C ALA A 421 -9.21 7.50 -42.32
N PHE A 422 -8.27 8.19 -41.66
CA PHE A 422 -7.64 7.73 -40.42
C PHE A 422 -7.36 8.90 -39.48
N GLU A 423 -7.44 8.62 -38.19
CA GLU A 423 -7.07 9.55 -37.14
C GLU A 423 -6.10 8.85 -36.18
N ILE A 424 -4.95 9.46 -35.88
CA ILE A 424 -4.04 8.96 -34.86
C ILE A 424 -4.14 9.87 -33.66
N TRP A 425 -4.64 9.33 -32.57
CA TRP A 425 -4.71 9.98 -31.27
C TRP A 425 -3.50 9.56 -30.44
N VAL A 426 -2.85 10.52 -29.79
CA VAL A 426 -1.72 10.30 -28.89
C VAL A 426 -2.08 10.91 -27.54
N TYR A 427 -1.95 10.11 -26.49
CA TYR A 427 -2.21 10.51 -25.12
C TYR A 427 -1.01 10.18 -24.24
N SER A 428 -0.61 11.15 -23.41
CA SER A 428 0.27 11.00 -22.27
C SER A 428 -0.06 12.10 -21.25
N PRO A 429 0.32 11.97 -19.97
CA PRO A 429 0.13 13.03 -18.99
C PRO A 429 0.83 14.37 -19.36
N ARG A 430 1.81 14.33 -20.27
CA ARG A 430 2.62 15.50 -20.67
C ARG A 430 2.16 16.13 -21.97
N VAL A 431 1.56 15.36 -22.86
CA VAL A 431 1.15 15.81 -24.20
C VAL A 431 -0.02 15.00 -24.72
N GLU A 432 -0.96 15.71 -25.32
CA GLU A 432 -2.06 15.17 -26.12
C GLU A 432 -1.89 15.64 -27.56
N GLY A 433 -2.24 14.80 -28.53
CA GLY A 433 -2.04 15.13 -29.93
C GLY A 433 -2.91 14.33 -30.87
N VAL A 434 -3.20 14.92 -32.02
CA VAL A 434 -3.98 14.29 -33.08
C VAL A 434 -3.32 14.48 -34.43
N HIS A 435 -3.37 13.44 -35.25
CA HIS A 435 -2.95 13.48 -36.64
C HIS A 435 -4.08 12.95 -37.54
N LEU A 436 -4.65 13.83 -38.35
CA LEU A 436 -5.77 13.53 -39.25
C LEU A 436 -5.27 13.24 -40.66
N ARG A 437 -5.82 12.20 -41.29
CA ARG A 437 -5.44 11.76 -42.64
C ARG A 437 -6.66 11.50 -43.49
N PHE A 438 -6.78 12.18 -44.62
CA PHE A 438 -7.89 11.97 -45.58
C PHE A 438 -7.56 10.94 -46.68
N GLY A 439 -6.33 10.38 -46.66
CA GLY A 439 -5.91 9.33 -47.58
C GLY A 439 -4.83 8.38 -47.04
N LYS A 440 -4.45 7.40 -47.88
CA LYS A 440 -3.40 6.40 -47.57
C LYS A 440 -1.99 6.98 -47.43
N VAL A 441 -1.77 8.22 -47.86
CA VAL A 441 -0.58 9.03 -47.60
C VAL A 441 -1.08 10.43 -47.22
N ALA A 442 -0.44 11.07 -46.25
CA ALA A 442 -0.75 12.44 -45.82
C ALA A 442 0.53 13.28 -45.79
N ARG A 443 0.44 14.58 -46.10
CA ARG A 443 1.57 15.54 -46.00
C ARG A 443 1.10 16.82 -45.32
N GLY A 444 1.83 17.24 -44.29
CA GLY A 444 1.55 18.45 -43.53
C GLY A 444 2.64 18.74 -42.51
N GLY A 445 2.59 19.93 -41.91
CA GLY A 445 3.47 20.30 -40.79
C GLY A 445 2.93 19.84 -39.44
N LEU A 446 3.73 20.01 -38.39
CA LEU A 446 3.30 19.84 -37.00
C LEU A 446 2.89 21.20 -36.42
N ARG A 447 1.83 21.23 -35.63
CA ARG A 447 1.31 22.43 -34.96
C ARG A 447 1.31 22.20 -33.45
N TRP A 448 2.00 23.06 -32.71
CA TRP A 448 1.81 23.18 -31.27
C TRP A 448 0.61 24.10 -31.03
N SER A 449 -0.45 23.56 -30.42
CA SER A 449 -1.68 24.30 -30.12
C SER A 449 -1.73 24.66 -28.64
N ASP A 450 -2.16 25.87 -28.33
CA ASP A 450 -2.52 26.33 -26.98
C ASP A 450 -4.00 26.05 -26.64
N ARG A 451 -4.79 25.57 -27.61
CA ARG A 451 -6.21 25.24 -27.47
C ARG A 451 -6.44 23.87 -26.84
N ARG A 452 -6.31 23.79 -25.51
CA ARG A 452 -6.46 22.53 -24.77
C ARG A 452 -7.79 21.82 -25.01
N GLU A 453 -8.87 22.56 -25.19
CA GLU A 453 -10.23 22.00 -25.23
C GLU A 453 -10.73 21.59 -26.62
N ASP A 454 -10.10 22.10 -27.69
CA ASP A 454 -10.61 21.88 -29.05
C ASP A 454 -9.55 21.96 -30.17
N PHE A 455 -8.28 21.64 -29.85
CA PHE A 455 -7.21 21.59 -30.85
C PHE A 455 -7.53 20.66 -32.02
N ARG A 456 -8.33 19.60 -31.84
CA ARG A 456 -8.76 18.75 -32.96
C ARG A 456 -9.51 19.53 -34.03
N THR A 457 -10.35 20.49 -33.63
CA THR A 457 -11.09 21.38 -34.54
C THR A 457 -10.14 22.31 -35.28
N GLU A 458 -9.12 22.85 -34.61
CA GLU A 458 -8.05 23.63 -35.24
C GLU A 458 -7.31 22.80 -36.30
N ILE A 459 -6.86 21.60 -35.94
CA ILE A 459 -6.15 20.70 -36.86
C ILE A 459 -7.04 20.31 -38.06
N LEU A 460 -8.33 20.04 -37.84
CA LEU A 460 -9.27 19.78 -38.92
C LEU A 460 -9.41 20.96 -39.88
N GLY A 461 -9.43 22.19 -39.37
CA GLY A 461 -9.41 23.42 -40.18
C GLY A 461 -8.13 23.55 -41.02
N LEU A 462 -6.97 23.27 -40.43
CA LEU A 462 -5.68 23.31 -41.12
C LEU A 462 -5.57 22.23 -42.21
N VAL A 463 -6.04 21.02 -41.94
CA VAL A 463 -6.02 19.93 -42.92
C VAL A 463 -6.94 20.24 -44.10
N LYS A 464 -8.13 20.82 -43.88
CA LYS A 464 -8.98 21.30 -44.98
C LYS A 464 -8.25 22.29 -45.88
N ALA A 465 -7.54 23.27 -45.30
CA ALA A 465 -6.76 24.22 -46.07
C ALA A 465 -5.60 23.55 -46.82
N GLN A 466 -4.94 22.56 -46.21
CA GLN A 466 -3.86 21.81 -46.84
C GLN A 466 -4.35 20.93 -48.00
N MET A 467 -5.52 20.32 -47.88
CA MET A 467 -6.13 19.54 -48.97
C MET A 467 -6.40 20.39 -50.20
N VAL A 468 -6.90 21.62 -50.04
CA VAL A 468 -7.11 22.56 -51.15
C VAL A 468 -5.77 22.90 -51.82
N LYS A 469 -4.71 23.16 -51.04
CA LYS A 469 -3.36 23.42 -51.56
C LYS A 469 -2.77 22.21 -52.29
N ASN A 470 -2.92 21.02 -51.71
CA ASN A 470 -2.36 19.78 -52.26
C ASN A 470 -3.05 19.37 -53.56
N THR A 471 -4.36 19.64 -53.71
CA THR A 471 -5.12 19.34 -54.94
C THR A 471 -4.54 20.04 -56.17
N VAL A 472 -3.89 21.20 -56.00
CA VAL A 472 -3.23 21.94 -57.08
C VAL A 472 -1.87 21.34 -57.47
N ILE A 473 -1.27 20.50 -56.61
CA ILE A 473 0.12 20.03 -56.74
C ILE A 473 0.19 18.50 -56.95
N VAL A 474 -0.72 17.72 -56.38
CA VAL A 474 -0.79 16.26 -56.49
C VAL A 474 -2.27 15.84 -56.62
N PRO A 475 -2.65 15.06 -57.65
CA PRO A 475 -4.05 14.79 -57.99
C PRO A 475 -4.83 13.93 -56.98
N VAL A 476 -4.16 13.46 -55.93
CA VAL A 476 -4.78 12.83 -54.75
C VAL A 476 -4.35 13.64 -53.54
N GLY A 477 -5.24 14.50 -53.05
CA GLY A 477 -5.04 15.29 -51.85
C GLY A 477 -4.59 14.40 -50.69
N ALA A 478 -3.39 14.66 -50.20
CA ALA A 478 -2.80 14.02 -49.04
C ALA A 478 -3.25 14.75 -47.76
#